data_AF-A0A496VQM3-F1
#
_entry.id   AF-A0A496VQM3-F1
#
_cell.length_a   1.000
_cell.length_b   1.000
_cell.length_c   1.000
_cell.angle_alpha   90.00
_cell.angle_beta   90.00
_cell.angle_gamma   90.00
#
_symmetry.space_group_name_H-M   'P 1'
#
loop_
_entity.id
_entity.type
_entity.pdbx_description
1 polymer ?
#
loop_
_entity_poly.entity_id
_entity_poly.type
_entity_poly.pdbx_seq_one_letter_code
_entity_poly.pdbx_strand_id
1 'polypeptide(L)'
;MTQAELAKSLGISRYAISKIIHERKPINPDMALRLGQFLGNGARLWLNMQQAYDLWQLEKSRRSEYQKIQQCTVAFQLKRAIVKKLV
;
A
#
# COMPACT_ATOMS: atom_id res chain seq x y z
N MET A 1 -10.06 13.82 -18.53
CA MET A 1 -9.97 14.32 -17.15
C MET A 1 -8.55 14.82 -16.88
N THR A 2 -8.38 16.07 -16.46
CA THR A 2 -7.08 16.65 -16.08
C THR A 2 -6.71 16.29 -14.63
N GLN A 3 -5.43 16.49 -14.23
CA GLN A 3 -5.02 16.28 -12.83
C GLN A 3 -5.78 17.20 -11.85
N ALA A 4 -6.17 18.40 -12.30
CA ALA A 4 -6.94 19.34 -11.48
C ALA A 4 -8.39 18.88 -11.30
N GLU A 5 -9.02 18.39 -12.37
CA GLU A 5 -10.36 17.79 -12.31
C GLU A 5 -10.38 16.57 -11.38
N LEU A 6 -9.40 15.66 -11.53
CA LEU A 6 -9.28 14.49 -10.67
C LEU A 6 -9.08 14.88 -9.19
N ALA A 7 -8.21 15.86 -8.93
CA ALA A 7 -7.98 16.37 -7.57
C ALA A 7 -9.26 16.92 -6.94
N LYS A 8 -10.06 17.67 -7.72
CA LYS A 8 -11.36 18.19 -7.29
C LYS A 8 -12.35 17.05 -7.01
N SER A 9 -12.45 16.06 -7.89
CA SER A 9 -13.33 14.90 -7.70
C SER A 9 -12.98 14.06 -6.48
N LEU A 10 -11.69 13.95 -6.15
CA LEU A 10 -11.21 13.21 -4.98
C LEU A 10 -11.15 14.03 -3.69
N GLY A 11 -11.43 15.34 -3.76
CA GLY A 11 -11.38 16.25 -2.61
C GLY A 11 -9.97 16.41 -2.03
N ILE A 12 -8.94 16.45 -2.87
CA ILE A 12 -7.54 16.60 -2.46
C ILE A 12 -6.80 17.64 -3.30
N SER A 13 -5.59 18.02 -2.89
CA SER A 13 -4.79 18.98 -3.66
C SER A 13 -4.27 18.36 -4.97
N ARG A 14 -4.14 19.19 -6.01
CA ARG A 14 -3.46 18.80 -7.27
C ARG A 14 -2.03 18.30 -6.99
N TYR A 15 -1.37 18.86 -5.98
CA TYR A 15 -0.05 18.42 -5.54
C TYR A 15 -0.06 16.96 -5.07
N ALA A 16 -1.07 16.53 -4.31
CA ALA A 16 -1.20 15.14 -3.88
C ALA A 16 -1.36 14.17 -5.07
N ILE A 17 -2.19 14.53 -6.05
CA ILE A 17 -2.34 13.77 -7.30
C ILE A 17 -1.03 13.71 -8.06
N SER A 18 -0.35 14.84 -8.23
CA SER A 18 0.95 14.88 -8.91
C SER A 18 1.97 13.97 -8.22
N LYS A 19 2.03 13.97 -6.88
CA LYS A 19 2.95 13.10 -6.13
C LYS A 19 2.66 11.61 -6.35
N ILE A 20 1.39 11.21 -6.50
CA ILE A 20 1.02 9.81 -6.78
C ILE A 20 1.35 9.45 -8.22
N ILE A 21 0.97 10.28 -9.19
CA ILE A 21 1.21 10.04 -10.63
C ILE A 21 2.71 9.93 -10.94
N HIS A 22 3.54 10.72 -10.27
CA HIS A 22 4.99 10.67 -10.44
C HIS A 22 5.68 9.69 -9.48
N GLU A 23 4.94 8.78 -8.85
CA GLU A 23 5.46 7.73 -7.96
C GLU A 23 6.27 8.26 -6.76
N ARG A 24 6.08 9.54 -6.41
CA ARG A 24 6.80 10.21 -5.33
C ARG A 24 6.12 10.05 -3.98
N LYS A 25 4.94 9.43 -3.93
CA LYS A 25 4.19 9.11 -2.71
C LYS A 25 3.41 7.83 -2.92
N PRO A 26 3.46 6.86 -1.99
CA PRO A 26 2.65 5.65 -2.07
C PRO A 26 1.16 5.96 -1.85
N ILE A 27 0.32 5.03 -2.30
CA ILE A 27 -1.12 5.05 -2.01
C ILE A 27 -1.34 4.61 -0.56
N ASN A 28 -1.71 5.56 0.29
CA ASN A 28 -2.05 5.30 1.70
C ASN A 28 -3.55 4.93 1.86
N PRO A 29 -4.01 4.52 3.06
CA PRO A 29 -5.41 4.14 3.27
C PRO A 29 -6.44 5.24 2.93
N ASP A 30 -6.18 6.50 3.28
CA ASP A 30 -7.08 7.62 2.92
C ASP A 30 -7.21 7.76 1.39
N MET A 31 -6.08 7.71 0.67
CA MET A 31 -6.09 7.76 -0.79
C MET A 31 -6.79 6.56 -1.42
N ALA A 32 -6.57 5.37 -0.87
CA ALA A 32 -7.24 4.15 -1.33
C ALA A 32 -8.77 4.25 -1.15
N LEU A 33 -9.25 4.79 -0.04
CA LEU A 33 -10.68 5.06 0.18
C LEU A 33 -11.23 6.05 -0.85
N ARG A 34 -10.52 7.15 -1.11
CA ARG A 34 -10.93 8.14 -2.11
C ARG A 34 -11.00 7.56 -3.51
N LEU A 35 -9.96 6.85 -3.94
CA LEU A 35 -9.90 6.20 -5.25
C LEU A 35 -10.95 5.10 -5.38
N GLY A 36 -11.13 4.29 -4.33
CA GLY A 36 -12.14 3.25 -4.28
C GLY A 36 -13.56 3.77 -4.39
N GLN A 37 -13.87 4.89 -3.71
CA GLN A 37 -15.16 5.56 -3.80
C GLN A 37 -15.38 6.21 -5.18
N PHE A 38 -14.33 6.84 -5.73
CA PHE A 38 -14.40 7.52 -7.03
C PHE A 38 -14.54 6.54 -8.21
N LEU A 39 -13.90 5.38 -8.14
CA LEU A 39 -13.84 4.41 -9.24
C LEU A 39 -14.76 3.19 -9.05
N GLY A 40 -15.44 3.08 -7.90
CA GLY A 40 -16.40 2.01 -7.63
C GLY A 40 -15.78 0.62 -7.43
N ASN A 41 -14.48 0.53 -7.17
CA ASN A 41 -13.74 -0.73 -7.02
C ASN A 41 -13.24 -0.99 -5.59
N GLY A 42 -13.53 -0.08 -4.65
CA GLY A 42 -13.19 -0.20 -3.25
C GLY A 42 -11.70 0.00 -2.92
N ALA A 43 -11.42 0.37 -1.67
CA ALA A 43 -10.08 0.72 -1.22
C ALA A 43 -9.08 -0.45 -1.25
N ARG A 44 -9.59 -1.68 -1.06
CA ARG A 44 -8.74 -2.85 -0.89
C ARG A 44 -7.94 -3.19 -2.15
N LEU A 45 -8.50 -2.94 -3.33
CA LEU A 45 -7.77 -3.11 -4.59
C LEU A 45 -6.47 -2.28 -4.59
N TRP A 46 -6.60 -0.98 -4.28
CA TRP A 46 -5.49 -0.04 -4.25
C TRP A 46 -4.44 -0.38 -3.19
N LEU A 47 -4.89 -0.77 -2.00
CA LEU A 47 -3.99 -1.19 -0.92
C LEU A 47 -3.25 -2.48 -1.27
N ASN A 48 -3.90 -3.43 -1.94
CA ASN A 48 -3.25 -4.66 -2.38
C ASN A 48 -2.18 -4.37 -3.45
N MET A 49 -2.46 -3.47 -4.39
CA MET A 49 -1.48 -3.04 -5.41
C MET A 49 -0.26 -2.37 -4.77
N GLN A 50 -0.48 -1.46 -3.81
CA GLN A 50 0.63 -0.80 -3.10
C GLN A 50 1.46 -1.82 -2.31
N GLN A 51 0.81 -2.73 -1.57
CA GLN A 51 1.51 -3.79 -0.81
C GLN A 51 2.32 -4.72 -1.72
N ALA A 52 1.76 -5.12 -2.87
CA ALA A 52 2.48 -5.96 -3.83
C ALA A 52 3.74 -5.27 -4.37
N TYR A 53 3.63 -3.98 -4.70
CA TYR A 53 4.77 -3.17 -5.13
C TYR A 53 5.82 -3.03 -4.04
N ASP A 54 5.40 -2.73 -2.80
CA ASP A 54 6.31 -2.57 -1.66
C ASP A 54 7.07 -3.86 -1.36
N LEU A 55 6.38 -5.01 -1.41
CA LEU A 55 7.00 -6.33 -1.27
C LEU A 55 8.03 -6.59 -2.37
N TRP A 56 7.65 -6.38 -3.64
CA TRP A 56 8.55 -6.58 -4.78
C TRP A 56 9.83 -5.73 -4.68
N GLN A 57 9.69 -4.46 -4.31
CA GLN A 57 10.83 -3.56 -4.12
C GLN A 57 11.76 -4.03 -2.99
N LEU A 58 11.19 -4.47 -1.87
CA LEU A 58 11.96 -4.98 -0.73
C LEU A 58 12.65 -6.31 -1.04
N GLU A 59 11.95 -7.25 -1.69
CA GLU A 59 12.52 -8.53 -2.12
C GLU A 59 13.70 -8.34 -3.06
N LYS A 60 13.61 -7.34 -3.96
CA LYS A 60 14.68 -7.02 -4.89
C LYS A 60 15.88 -6.35 -4.20
N SER A 61 15.63 -5.36 -3.34
CA SER A 61 16.68 -4.54 -2.72
C SER A 61 17.36 -5.21 -1.51
N ARG A 62 16.64 -6.06 -0.76
CA ARG A 62 17.10 -6.68 0.49
C ARG A 62 17.19 -8.20 0.40
N ARG A 63 17.30 -8.74 -0.80
CA ARG A 63 17.30 -10.19 -1.06
C ARG A 63 18.27 -10.98 -0.17
N SER A 64 19.51 -10.49 -0.04
CA SER A 64 20.57 -11.15 0.73
C SER A 64 20.36 -11.09 2.24
N GLU A 65 19.63 -10.07 2.73
CA GLU A 65 19.21 -9.98 4.12
C GLU A 65 18.14 -11.04 4.41
N TYR A 66 17.12 -11.13 3.57
CA TYR A 66 16.00 -12.06 3.75
C TYR A 66 16.40 -13.53 3.58
N GLN A 67 17.34 -13.85 2.69
CA GLN A 67 17.85 -15.22 2.50
C GLN A 67 18.52 -15.81 3.75
N LYS A 68 19.02 -14.96 4.66
CA LYS A 68 19.66 -15.40 5.91
C LYS A 68 18.65 -15.73 7.01
N ILE A 69 17.39 -15.33 6.84
CA ILE A 69 16.35 -15.55 7.84
C ILE A 69 15.97 -17.03 7.84
N GLN A 70 16.21 -17.70 8.96
CA GLN A 70 15.84 -19.11 9.13
C GLN A 70 14.34 -19.26 9.43
N GLN A 71 13.71 -20.24 8.80
CA GLN A 71 12.31 -20.55 9.06
C GLN A 71 12.15 -21.11 10.48
N CYS A 72 11.20 -20.57 11.24
CA CYS A 72 10.86 -21.09 12.55
C CYS A 72 9.74 -22.13 12.43
N THR A 73 9.98 -23.33 12.96
CA THR A 73 9.02 -24.45 12.95
C THR A 73 7.82 -24.21 13.87
N VAL A 74 7.94 -23.32 14.86
CA VAL A 74 6.88 -23.02 15.86
C VAL A 74 6.06 -21.79 15.45
N ALA A 75 5.55 -21.78 14.21
CA ALA A 75 4.93 -20.60 13.60
C ALA A 75 3.58 -20.18 14.23
N PHE A 76 2.86 -21.11 14.89
CA PHE A 76 1.49 -20.86 15.34
C PHE A 76 1.40 -19.88 16.52
N GLN A 77 2.28 -20.01 17.51
CA GLN A 77 2.26 -19.15 18.70
C GLN A 77 2.62 -17.69 18.35
N LEU A 78 3.58 -17.50 17.44
CA LEU A 78 4.02 -16.17 17.01
C LEU A 78 2.95 -15.44 16.19
N LYS A 79 2.31 -16.13 15.24
CA LYS A 79 1.22 -15.55 14.44
C LYS A 79 0.08 -15.06 15.33
N ARG A 80 -0.33 -15.88 16.30
CA ARG A 80 -1.40 -15.52 17.25
C ARG A 80 -1.02 -14.33 18.13
N ALA A 81 0.23 -14.24 18.58
CA ALA A 81 0.70 -13.12 19.41
C ALA A 81 0.70 -11.79 18.64
N ILE A 82 1.09 -11.81 17.36
CA ILE A 82 1.15 -10.60 16.52
C ILE A 82 -0.26 -10.09 16.18
N VAL A 83 -1.16 -10.98 15.76
CA VAL A 83 -2.53 -10.57 15.38
C VAL A 83 -3.28 -9.94 16.56
N LYS A 84 -3.10 -10.47 17.78
CA LYS A 84 -3.70 -9.90 18.99
C LYS A 84 -3.26 -8.49 19.35
N LYS A 85 -2.12 -8.00 18.81
CA LYS A 85 -1.64 -6.62 19.05
C LYS A 85 -2.18 -5.62 18.03
N LEU A 86 -2.78 -6.10 16.94
CA LEU A 86 -3.22 -5.28 15.81
C LEU A 86 -4.74 -5.02 15.79
N VAL A 87 -5.48 -5.71 16.67
CA VAL A 87 -6.92 -5.56 16.90
C VAL A 87 -7.10 -5.05 18.32
#